data_AF-A0A7K3W6R7-F1
#
_entry.id   AF-A0A7K3W6R7-F1
#
_cell.length_a   1.000
_cell.length_b   1.000
_cell.length_c   1.000
_cell.angle_alpha   90.00
_cell.angle_beta   90.00
_cell.angle_gamma   90.00
#
_symmetry.space_group_name_H-M   'P 1'
#
loop_
_entity.id
_entity.type
_entity.pdbx_description
1 polymer ?
#
loop_
_entity_poly.entity_id
_entity_poly.type
_entity_poly.pdbx_seq_one_letter_code
_entity_poly.pdbx_strand_id
1 'polypeptide(L)'
;MTRTRDTAVAAPTTAIRFAQAATVLSVLVLIWQFFSAGQLVTGEDALGGHGAGAIALHVATFLILAATVLEGRSTRVWWPAALAAVVFVLTFVQAALGSSGDIALHVPVAMVLTVGTVWLTAWAFWPSA
;
A
#
# COMPACT_ATOMS: atom_id res chain seq x y z
N MET A 1 -38.82 15.99 26.84
CA MET A 1 -38.39 14.72 26.20
C MET A 1 -37.10 14.98 25.44
N THR A 2 -35.95 14.75 26.07
CA THR A 2 -34.62 14.82 25.46
C THR A 2 -34.30 13.47 24.83
N ARG A 3 -34.38 13.38 23.50
CA ARG A 3 -33.93 12.20 22.75
C ARG A 3 -32.41 12.22 22.71
N THR A 4 -31.75 11.52 23.63
CA THR A 4 -30.35 11.12 23.49
C THR A 4 -30.23 10.28 22.22
N ARG A 5 -29.57 10.82 21.18
CA ARG A 5 -29.11 9.99 20.06
C ARG A 5 -27.97 9.15 20.61
N ASP A 6 -28.21 7.87 20.82
CA ASP A 6 -27.11 6.92 20.89
C ASP A 6 -26.33 7.05 19.59
N THR A 7 -25.12 7.58 19.69
CA THR A 7 -24.12 7.50 18.62
C THR A 7 -23.70 6.04 18.54
N ALA A 8 -24.53 5.20 17.92
CA ALA A 8 -24.16 3.85 17.57
C ALA A 8 -22.97 3.96 16.61
N VAL A 9 -21.77 3.64 17.09
CA VAL A 9 -20.57 3.56 16.27
C VAL A 9 -20.85 2.54 15.18
N ALA A 10 -20.98 3.01 13.94
CA ALA A 10 -21.23 2.12 12.81
C ALA A 10 -20.10 1.09 12.72
N ALA A 11 -20.45 -0.19 12.66
CA ALA A 11 -19.45 -1.24 12.54
C ALA A 11 -18.66 -1.08 11.22
N PRO A 12 -17.32 -1.26 11.25
CA PRO A 12 -16.51 -1.11 10.04
C PRO A 12 -16.94 -2.11 8.96
N THR A 13 -16.99 -1.62 7.72
CA THR A 13 -17.35 -2.43 6.54
C THR A 13 -16.34 -3.57 6.31
N THR A 14 -16.75 -4.64 5.65
CA THR A 14 -15.82 -5.70 5.24
C THR A 14 -14.73 -5.15 4.31
N ALA A 15 -15.06 -4.16 3.47
CA ALA A 15 -14.11 -3.54 2.55
C ALA A 15 -12.98 -2.78 3.28
N ILE A 16 -13.30 -2.00 4.32
CA ILE A 16 -12.26 -1.32 5.11
C ILE A 16 -11.36 -2.32 5.85
N ARG A 17 -11.90 -3.46 6.33
CA ARG A 17 -11.09 -4.53 6.92
C ARG A 17 -10.12 -5.16 5.92
N PHE A 18 -10.57 -5.38 4.68
CA PHE A 18 -9.67 -5.83 3.62
C PHE A 18 -8.58 -4.80 3.30
N ALA A 19 -8.93 -3.51 3.24
CA ALA A 19 -7.96 -2.44 3.05
C ALA A 19 -6.91 -2.41 4.18
N GLN A 20 -7.33 -2.56 5.44
CA GLN A 20 -6.44 -2.67 6.61
C GLN A 20 -5.47 -3.86 6.48
N ALA A 21 -5.97 -5.05 6.14
CA ALA A 21 -5.12 -6.23 5.98
C ALA A 21 -4.13 -6.07 4.81
N ALA A 22 -4.60 -5.58 3.66
CA ALA A 22 -3.78 -5.40 2.47
C ALA A 22 -2.71 -4.33 2.66
N THR A 23 -3.03 -3.23 3.36
CA THR A 23 -2.06 -2.18 3.69
C THR A 23 -0.99 -2.68 4.65
N VAL A 24 -1.35 -3.44 5.70
CA VAL A 24 -0.38 -4.09 6.60
C VAL A 24 0.53 -5.04 5.81
N LEU A 25 -0.04 -5.89 4.95
CA LEU A 25 0.74 -6.79 4.09
C LEU A 25 1.72 -5.98 3.22
N SER A 26 1.27 -4.91 2.58
CA SER A 26 2.14 -4.07 1.74
C SER A 26 3.26 -3.42 2.55
N VAL A 27 3.03 -3.01 3.80
CA VAL A 27 4.08 -2.49 4.69
C VAL A 27 5.11 -3.56 5.01
N LEU A 28 4.67 -4.79 5.33
CA LEU A 28 5.58 -5.90 5.59
C LEU A 28 6.44 -6.25 4.36
N VAL A 29 5.82 -6.23 3.17
CA VAL A 29 6.55 -6.44 1.90
C VAL A 29 7.54 -5.30 1.64
N LEU A 30 7.20 -4.05 1.95
CA LEU A 30 8.15 -2.93 1.83
C LEU A 30 9.34 -3.09 2.78
N ILE A 31 9.12 -3.54 4.01
CA ILE A 31 10.21 -3.85 4.95
C ILE A 31 11.13 -4.91 4.34
N TRP A 32 10.57 -5.97 3.75
CA TRP A 32 11.36 -6.98 3.03
C TRP A 32 12.13 -6.40 1.84
N GLN A 33 11.51 -5.53 1.04
CA GLN A 33 12.17 -4.85 -0.08
C GLN A 33 13.36 -4.02 0.38
N PHE A 34 13.23 -3.28 1.49
CA PHE A 34 14.33 -2.49 2.03
C PHE A 34 15.45 -3.34 2.63
N PHE A 35 15.09 -4.42 3.33
CA PHE A 35 16.06 -5.36 3.86
C PHE A 35 16.89 -5.99 2.73
N SER A 36 16.22 -6.57 1.73
CA SER A 36 16.88 -7.17 0.56
C SER A 36 17.64 -6.16 -0.29
N ALA A 37 17.16 -4.92 -0.43
CA ALA A 37 17.92 -3.85 -1.08
C ALA A 37 19.22 -3.52 -0.32
N GLY A 38 19.17 -3.50 1.01
CA GLY A 38 20.36 -3.34 1.84
C GLY A 38 21.41 -4.42 1.58
N GLN A 39 20.99 -5.68 1.51
CA GLN A 39 21.83 -6.83 1.18
C GLN A 39 22.47 -6.69 -0.21
N LEU A 40 21.70 -6.26 -1.21
CA LEU A 40 22.20 -6.01 -2.57
C LEU A 40 23.28 -4.92 -2.60
N VAL A 41 23.07 -3.82 -1.87
CA VAL A 41 24.05 -2.71 -1.78
C VAL A 41 25.33 -3.14 -1.08
N THR A 42 25.26 -4.09 -0.15
CA THR A 42 26.44 -4.68 0.51
C THR A 42 27.09 -5.82 -0.28
N GLY A 43 26.58 -6.14 -1.48
CA GLY A 43 27.16 -7.15 -2.38
C GLY A 43 26.72 -8.59 -2.12
N GLU A 44 25.68 -8.80 -1.32
CA GLU A 44 25.09 -10.14 -1.12
C GLU A 44 24.19 -10.53 -2.31
N ASP A 45 24.07 -11.83 -2.58
CA ASP A 45 23.15 -12.36 -3.59
C ASP A 45 21.71 -12.40 -3.05
N ALA A 46 21.03 -11.26 -3.14
CA ALA A 46 19.63 -11.10 -2.72
C ALA A 46 18.69 -10.74 -3.89
N LEU A 47 19.15 -10.83 -5.14
CA LEU A 47 18.40 -10.34 -6.30
C LEU A 47 17.10 -11.13 -6.52
N GLY A 48 17.15 -12.45 -6.35
CA GLY A 48 15.97 -13.31 -6.44
C GLY A 48 14.94 -12.99 -5.34
N GLY A 49 15.40 -12.78 -4.10
CA GLY A 49 14.52 -12.43 -2.98
C GLY A 49 13.89 -11.04 -3.13
N HIS A 50 14.66 -10.07 -3.62
CA HIS A 50 14.17 -8.72 -3.92
C HIS A 50 13.16 -8.73 -5.08
N GLY A 51 13.41 -9.51 -6.12
CA GLY A 51 12.49 -9.70 -7.24
C GLY A 51 11.17 -10.37 -6.82
N ALA A 52 11.24 -11.39 -5.97
CA ALA A 52 10.04 -12.04 -5.40
C ALA A 52 9.23 -11.06 -4.54
N GLY A 53 9.89 -10.22 -3.74
CA GLY A 53 9.22 -9.19 -2.96
C GLY A 53 8.58 -8.11 -3.83
N ALA A 54 9.16 -7.76 -4.98
CA ALA A 54 8.53 -6.86 -5.95
C ALA A 54 7.22 -7.45 -6.50
N ILE A 55 7.18 -8.75 -6.81
CA ILE A 55 5.95 -9.45 -7.21
C ILE A 55 4.91 -9.41 -6.10
N ALA A 56 5.31 -9.73 -4.87
CA ALA A 56 4.42 -9.64 -3.71
C ALA A 56 3.86 -8.22 -3.52
N LEU A 57 4.66 -7.19 -3.80
CA LEU A 57 4.24 -5.79 -3.69
C LEU A 57 3.20 -5.42 -4.75
N HIS A 58 3.33 -5.90 -5.99
CA HIS A 58 2.30 -5.75 -7.02
C HIS A 58 0.96 -6.32 -6.53
N VAL A 59 0.98 -7.54 -5.99
CA VAL A 59 -0.23 -8.22 -5.52
C VAL A 59 -0.83 -7.48 -4.32
N ALA A 60 -0.02 -7.12 -3.32
CA ALA A 60 -0.50 -6.42 -2.13
C ALA A 60 -1.13 -5.07 -2.49
N THR A 61 -0.47 -4.27 -3.34
CA THR A 61 -1.00 -2.96 -3.75
C THR A 61 -2.23 -3.07 -4.66
N PHE A 62 -2.34 -4.12 -5.48
CA PHE A 62 -3.59 -4.44 -6.20
C PHE A 62 -4.74 -4.74 -5.23
N LEU A 63 -4.49 -5.50 -4.17
CA LEU A 63 -5.52 -5.78 -3.15
C LEU A 63 -5.97 -4.50 -2.42
N ILE A 64 -5.05 -3.56 -2.15
CA ILE A 64 -5.40 -2.24 -1.60
C ILE A 64 -6.30 -1.48 -2.60
N LEU A 65 -5.94 -1.45 -3.88
CA LEU A 65 -6.74 -0.80 -4.93
C LEU A 65 -8.14 -1.42 -5.02
N ALA A 66 -8.26 -2.75 -5.04
CA ALA A 66 -9.55 -3.41 -5.09
C ALA A 66 -10.40 -3.09 -3.85
N ALA A 67 -9.82 -3.16 -2.65
CA ALA A 67 -10.53 -2.86 -1.41
C ALA A 67 -10.99 -1.39 -1.33
N THR A 68 -10.14 -0.45 -1.74
CA THR A 68 -10.47 0.99 -1.75
C THR A 68 -11.52 1.33 -2.81
N VAL A 69 -11.55 0.65 -3.95
CA VAL A 69 -12.64 0.78 -4.95
C VAL A 69 -13.97 0.29 -4.37
N LEU A 70 -13.96 -0.85 -3.67
CA LEU A 70 -15.17 -1.37 -3.01
C LEU A 70 -15.68 -0.41 -1.93
N GLU A 71 -14.78 0.15 -1.12
CA GLU A 71 -15.14 1.15 -0.11
C GLU A 71 -15.59 2.48 -0.73
N GLY A 72 -15.02 2.90 -1.85
CA GLY A 72 -15.48 4.07 -2.59
C GLY A 72 -16.89 3.92 -3.15
N ARG A 73 -17.30 2.69 -3.49
CA ARG A 73 -18.68 2.40 -3.92
C ARG A 73 -19.70 2.55 -2.79
N SER A 74 -19.36 2.17 -1.56
CA SER A 74 -20.24 2.28 -0.39
C SER A 74 -20.29 3.72 0.17
N THR A 75 -19.14 4.39 0.24
CA THR A 75 -19.00 5.70 0.91
C THR A 75 -19.07 6.90 -0.04
N ARG A 76 -18.93 6.68 -1.35
CA ARG A 76 -18.74 7.72 -2.39
C ARG A 76 -17.45 8.54 -2.24
N VAL A 77 -16.50 8.09 -1.40
CA VAL A 77 -15.19 8.72 -1.22
C VAL A 77 -14.13 7.98 -2.05
N TRP A 78 -13.63 8.63 -3.10
CA TRP A 78 -12.80 7.97 -4.13
C TRP A 78 -11.31 8.27 -4.06
N TRP A 79 -10.90 9.27 -3.27
CA TRP A 79 -9.49 9.63 -3.18
C TRP A 79 -8.57 8.48 -2.73
N PRO A 80 -8.98 7.55 -1.82
CA PRO A 80 -8.11 6.43 -1.44
C PRO A 80 -7.88 5.48 -2.62
N ALA A 81 -8.90 5.25 -3.44
CA ALA A 81 -8.78 4.44 -4.64
C ALA A 81 -7.87 5.09 -5.69
N ALA A 82 -7.96 6.41 -5.87
CA ALA A 82 -7.06 7.14 -6.76
C ALA A 82 -5.60 7.05 -6.30
N LEU A 83 -5.34 7.25 -5.01
CA LEU A 83 -3.99 7.11 -4.43
C LEU A 83 -3.49 5.66 -4.54
N ALA A 84 -4.32 4.67 -4.24
CA ALA A 84 -3.98 3.25 -4.38
C ALA A 84 -3.65 2.88 -5.84
N ALA A 85 -4.35 3.46 -6.82
CA ALA A 85 -4.05 3.26 -8.24
C ALA A 85 -2.68 3.83 -8.61
N VAL A 86 -2.34 5.03 -8.12
CA VAL A 86 -1.00 5.61 -8.32
C VAL A 86 0.07 4.72 -7.70
N VAL A 87 -0.10 4.31 -6.43
CA VAL A 87 0.84 3.41 -5.74
C VAL A 87 1.01 2.10 -6.51
N PHE A 88 -0.09 1.48 -6.95
CA PHE A 88 -0.07 0.25 -7.75
C PHE A 88 0.71 0.44 -9.06
N VAL A 89 0.46 1.51 -9.83
CA VAL A 89 1.20 1.79 -11.06
C VAL A 89 2.70 2.01 -10.77
N LEU A 90 3.03 2.74 -9.70
CA LEU A 90 4.43 2.97 -9.31
C LEU A 90 5.19 1.69 -8.99
N THR A 91 4.52 0.61 -8.53
CA THR A 91 5.19 -0.68 -8.36
C THR A 91 5.77 -1.23 -9.67
N PHE A 92 5.09 -1.05 -10.81
CA PHE A 92 5.60 -1.46 -12.13
C PHE A 92 6.72 -0.56 -12.63
N VAL A 93 6.61 0.74 -12.37
CA VAL A 93 7.70 1.69 -12.63
C VAL A 93 8.94 1.28 -11.84
N GLN A 94 8.79 0.91 -10.56
CA GLN A 94 9.86 0.38 -9.73
C GLN A 94 10.50 -0.88 -10.32
N ALA A 95 9.69 -1.84 -10.77
CA ALA A 95 10.20 -3.07 -11.39
C ALA A 95 11.00 -2.77 -12.68
N ALA A 96 10.54 -1.84 -13.51
CA ALA A 96 11.24 -1.41 -14.72
C ALA A 96 12.56 -0.68 -14.41
N LEU A 97 12.57 0.22 -13.43
CA LEU A 97 13.77 0.92 -12.98
C LEU A 97 14.79 -0.04 -12.36
N GLY A 98 14.32 -0.98 -11.52
CA GLY A 98 15.18 -2.01 -10.93
C GLY A 98 15.80 -2.92 -11.99
N SER A 99 15.03 -3.32 -13.00
CA SER A 99 15.51 -4.18 -14.10
C SER A 99 16.50 -3.48 -15.03
N SER A 100 16.39 -2.15 -15.17
CA SER A 100 17.32 -1.34 -15.98
C SER A 100 18.58 -0.90 -15.22
N GLY A 101 18.64 -1.13 -13.90
CA GLY A 101 19.76 -0.71 -13.06
C GLY A 101 19.80 0.78 -12.75
N ASP A 102 18.73 1.53 -13.05
CA ASP A 102 18.65 2.96 -12.76
C ASP A 102 18.30 3.21 -11.28
N ILE A 103 19.29 3.01 -10.42
CA ILE A 103 19.15 3.17 -8.97
C ILE A 103 18.84 4.62 -8.58
N ALA A 104 19.32 5.59 -9.36
CA ALA A 104 19.14 7.02 -9.09
C ALA A 104 17.67 7.42 -9.13
N LEU A 105 16.88 6.83 -10.03
CA LEU A 105 15.42 7.01 -10.04
C LEU A 105 14.67 5.94 -9.23
N HIS A 106 15.23 4.73 -9.11
CA HIS A 106 14.60 3.65 -8.35
C HIS A 106 14.38 4.06 -6.89
N VAL A 107 15.40 4.61 -6.21
CA VAL A 107 15.30 4.94 -4.78
C VAL A 107 14.28 6.05 -4.48
N PRO A 108 14.30 7.23 -5.16
CA PRO A 108 13.29 8.27 -4.91
C PRO A 108 11.86 7.81 -5.19
N VAL A 109 11.64 7.02 -6.24
CA VAL A 109 10.31 6.48 -6.55
C VAL A 109 9.86 5.47 -5.49
N ALA A 110 10.77 4.67 -4.92
CA ALA A 110 10.47 3.79 -3.78
C ALA A 110 10.01 4.58 -2.54
N MET A 111 10.59 5.76 -2.31
CA MET A 111 10.16 6.66 -1.21
C MET A 111 8.74 7.18 -1.44
N VAL A 112 8.42 7.64 -2.65
CA VAL A 112 7.07 8.13 -3.00
C VAL A 112 6.03 7.01 -2.82
N LEU A 113 6.34 5.81 -3.31
CA LEU A 113 5.50 4.63 -3.14
C LEU A 113 5.27 4.34 -1.64
N THR A 114 6.33 4.39 -0.83
CA THR A 114 6.25 4.13 0.61
C THR A 114 5.39 5.16 1.33
N VAL A 115 5.55 6.45 1.02
CA VAL A 115 4.69 7.51 1.57
C VAL A 115 3.23 7.28 1.19
N GLY A 116 2.96 6.93 -0.08
CA GLY A 116 1.61 6.60 -0.54
C GLY A 116 1.01 5.41 0.20
N THR A 117 1.77 4.33 0.38
CA THR A 117 1.33 3.15 1.15
C THR A 117 1.07 3.51 2.60
N VAL A 118 1.97 4.23 3.27
CA VAL A 118 1.79 4.65 4.67
C VAL A 118 0.58 5.56 4.83
N TRP A 119 0.33 6.46 3.88
CA TRP A 119 -0.86 7.32 3.89
C TRP A 119 -2.15 6.49 3.75
N LEU A 120 -2.18 5.51 2.84
CA LEU A 120 -3.31 4.58 2.73
C LEU A 120 -3.50 3.75 4.00
N THR A 121 -2.42 3.30 4.64
CA THR A 121 -2.48 2.62 5.94
C THR A 121 -3.07 3.56 7.00
N ALA A 122 -2.54 4.77 7.13
CA ALA A 122 -3.03 5.75 8.11
C ALA A 122 -4.53 6.04 7.90
N TRP A 123 -4.96 6.20 6.65
CA TRP A 123 -6.38 6.35 6.31
C TRP A 123 -7.21 5.12 6.70
N ALA A 124 -6.74 3.90 6.36
CA ALA A 124 -7.49 2.67 6.61
C ALA A 124 -7.70 2.41 8.12
N PHE A 125 -6.83 2.94 8.97
CA PHE A 125 -6.92 2.85 10.44
C PHE A 125 -7.40 4.14 11.10
N TRP A 126 -7.69 5.20 10.34
CA TRP A 126 -8.19 6.44 10.92
C TRP A 126 -9.62 6.26 11.43
N PRO A 127 -9.93 6.64 12.67
CA PRO A 127 -11.31 6.58 13.17
C PRO A 127 -12.20 7.53 12.37
N SER A 128 -13.20 6.99 11.67
CA SER A 128 -14.30 7.78 11.14
C SER A 128 -15.14 8.28 12.33
N ALA A 129 -15.09 9.58 12.63
CA ALA A 129 -15.89 10.22 13.67
C ALA A 129 -17.39 10.21 13.33
#